data_AF-A0A9P6UNQ1-F1
#
_entry.id   AF-A0A9P6UNQ1-F1
#
_cell.length_a   1.000
_cell.length_b   1.000
_cell.length_c   1.000
_cell.angle_alpha   90.00
_cell.angle_beta   90.00
_cell.angle_gamma   90.00
#
_symmetry.space_group_name_H-M   'P 1'
#
loop_
_entity.id
_entity.type
_entity.pdbx_description
1 polymer ?
#
loop_
_entity_poly.entity_id
_entity_poly.type
_entity_poly.pdbx_seq_one_letter_code
_entity_poly.pdbx_strand_id
1 'polypeptide(L)' 'YNCKRQAQQDEHQQEFRNIKVKVNGVIVDFEMEVGSLREALNLPNFHLNGLPNFRLDPLPVPRHDMVDVDHVDD' A
#
# COMPACT_ATOMS: atom_id res chain seq x y z
N TYR A 1 38.91 9.39 22.54
CA TYR A 1 37.51 9.19 22.13
C TYR A 1 37.48 8.74 20.68
N ASN A 2 37.34 7.43 20.44
CA ASN A 2 37.24 6.87 19.10
C ASN A 2 35.78 6.98 18.63
N CYS A 3 35.45 8.05 17.91
CA CYS A 3 34.25 8.07 17.07
C CYS A 3 34.50 7.10 15.92
N LYS A 4 34.18 5.83 16.14
CA LYS A 4 33.85 4.92 15.05
C LYS A 4 32.69 5.58 14.34
N ARG A 5 33.00 6.24 13.22
CA ARG A 5 32.03 6.59 12.19
C ARG A 5 31.24 5.30 11.96
N GLN A 6 30.03 5.28 12.51
CA GLN A 6 28.99 4.42 12.02
C GLN A 6 28.87 4.84 10.56
N ALA A 7 29.59 4.14 9.69
CA ALA A 7 29.17 3.99 8.33
C ALA A 7 27.80 3.30 8.48
N GLN A 8 26.75 4.11 8.62
CA GLN A 8 25.47 3.80 8.04
C GLN A 8 25.80 3.55 6.58
N GLN A 9 26.14 2.30 6.29
CA GLN A 9 25.97 1.74 4.99
C GLN A 9 24.45 1.78 4.78
N ASP A 10 23.94 2.94 4.38
CA ASP A 10 22.77 2.99 3.53
C ASP A 10 23.20 2.30 2.23
N GLU A 11 23.25 0.97 2.29
CA GLU A 11 23.15 0.15 1.10
C GLU A 11 21.80 0.54 0.50
N HIS A 12 21.80 1.53 -0.38
CA HIS A 12 20.77 1.72 -1.38
C HIS A 12 20.75 0.43 -2.22
N GLN A 13 20.18 -0.64 -1.66
CA GLN A 13 19.74 -1.78 -2.43
C GLN A 13 18.70 -1.21 -3.37
N GLN A 14 19.09 -1.05 -4.63
CA GLN A 14 18.22 -0.55 -5.68
C GLN A 14 17.07 -1.56 -5.80
N GLU A 15 15.95 -1.23 -5.16
CA GLU A 15 14.76 -2.06 -5.18
C GLU A 15 13.98 -1.72 -6.44
N PHE A 16 13.91 -2.67 -7.37
CA PHE A 16 13.10 -2.56 -8.58
C PHE A 16 11.77 -3.32 -8.40
N ARG A 17 10.67 -2.72 -8.86
CA ARG A 17 9.34 -3.32 -8.82
C ARG A 17 8.60 -3.11 -10.13
N ASN A 18 7.82 -4.12 -10.51
CA ASN A 18 6.91 -4.02 -11.65
C ASN A 18 5.63 -3.31 -11.21
N ILE A 19 5.33 -2.19 -11.88
CA ILE A 19 4.14 -1.37 -11.64
C ILE A 19 3.24 -1.46 -12.86
N LYS A 20 1.95 -1.69 -12.62
CA LYS A 20 0.91 -1.70 -13.65
C LYS A 20 0.29 -0.31 -13.72
N VAL A 21 0.40 0.37 -14.85
CA VAL A 21 -0.18 1.69 -15.08
C VAL A 21 -1.21 1.60 -16.19
N LYS A 22 -2.41 2.16 -15.96
CA LYS A 22 -3.46 2.24 -16.97
C LYS A 22 -3.36 3.57 -17.70
N VAL A 23 -2.98 3.54 -18.98
CA VAL A 23 -2.88 4.72 -19.85
C VAL A 23 -3.86 4.55 -21.02
N ASN A 24 -4.77 5.51 -21.21
CA ASN A 24 -5.78 5.48 -22.27
C ASN A 24 -6.58 4.16 -22.35
N GLY A 25 -6.87 3.56 -21.19
CA GLY A 25 -7.62 2.30 -21.11
C GLY A 25 -6.78 1.03 -21.21
N VAL A 26 -5.52 1.12 -21.63
CA VAL A 26 -4.58 -0.01 -21.75
C VAL A 26 -3.73 -0.13 -20.49
N ILE A 27 -3.56 -1.35 -19.98
CA ILE A 27 -2.67 -1.63 -18.84
C ILE A 27 -1.27 -1.91 -19.40
N VAL A 28 -0.28 -1.16 -18.92
CA VAL A 28 1.12 -1.31 -19.29
C VAL A 28 1.92 -1.60 -18.02
N ASP A 29 2.81 -2.59 -18.11
CA ASP A 29 3.69 -3.00 -17.02
C ASP A 29 5.07 -2.36 -17.23
N PHE A 30 5.57 -1.66 -16.20
CA PHE A 30 6.90 -1.04 -16.20
C PHE A 30 7.70 -1.52 -15.00
N GLU A 31 8.97 -1.84 -15.20
CA GLU A 31 9.92 -2.03 -14.10
C GLU A 31 10.45 -0.66 -13.68
N MET A 32 10.33 -0.31 -12.41
CA MET A 32 10.73 1.00 -11.88
C MET A 32 11.50 0.85 -10.57
N GLU A 33 12.50 1.71 -10.38
CA GLU A 33 13.19 1.86 -9.10
C GLU A 33 12.24 2.48 -8.06
N VAL A 34 12.07 1.78 -6.93
CA VAL A 34 11.19 2.20 -5.85
C VAL A 34 11.67 3.51 -5.20
N GLY A 35 12.98 3.73 -5.15
CA GLY A 35 13.57 4.98 -4.65
C GLY A 35 13.06 6.21 -5.41
N SER A 36 13.18 6.20 -6.75
CA SER A 36 12.70 7.28 -7.61
C SER A 36 11.18 7.48 -7.53
N LEU A 37 10.42 6.38 -7.42
CA LEU A 37 8.96 6.46 -7.22
C LEU A 37 8.62 7.17 -5.90
N ARG A 38 9.31 6.82 -4.81
CA ARG A 38 9.09 7.44 -3.50
C ARG A 38 9.39 8.94 -3.54
N GLU A 39 10.50 9.33 -4.17
CA GLU A 39 10.86 10.74 -4.32
C GLU A 39 9.83 11.51 -5.15
N ALA A 40 9.46 10.98 -6.32
CA ALA A 40 8.51 11.64 -7.23
C ALA A 40 7.11 11.81 -6.63
N LEU A 41 6.67 10.87 -5.80
CA LEU A 41 5.36 10.89 -5.14
C LEU A 41 5.43 11.43 -3.70
N ASN A 42 6.60 11.87 -3.25
CA ASN A 42 6.88 12.31 -1.89
C ASN A 42 6.39 11.28 -0.84
N LEU A 43 6.56 9.99 -1.14
CA LEU A 43 6.18 8.90 -0.24
C LEU A 43 7.22 8.75 0.86
N PRO A 44 6.78 8.45 2.09
CA PRO A 44 7.71 8.23 3.18
C PRO A 44 8.53 6.95 2.95
N ASN A 45 9.79 7.00 3.35
CA ASN A 45 10.72 5.88 3.26
C ASN A 45 10.52 4.89 4.43
N PHE A 46 9.32 4.33 4.55
CA PHE A 46 9.04 3.28 5.54
C PHE A 46 9.19 1.91 4.89
N HIS A 47 10.01 1.06 5.52
CA HIS A 47 9.97 -0.37 5.23
C HIS A 47 8.69 -0.93 5.85
N LEU A 48 7.76 -1.43 5.03
CA LEU A 48 6.55 -2.10 5.52
C LEU A 48 6.86 -3.46 6.18
N ASN A 49 8.14 -3.85 6.26
CA ASN A 49 8.62 -5.04 6.93
C ASN A 49 8.28 -4.96 8.43
N GLY A 50 7.24 -5.68 8.84
CA GLY A 50 6.78 -5.74 10.23
C GLY A 50 5.44 -5.06 10.51
N LEU A 51 4.81 -4.44 9.50
CA LEU A 51 3.38 -4.11 9.63
C LEU A 51 2.58 -5.43 9.59
N PRO A 52 1.62 -5.62 10.50
CA PRO A 52 0.71 -6.74 10.37
C PRO A 52 0.05 -6.64 8.99
N ASN A 53 0.11 -7.71 8.21
CA ASN A 53 -0.70 -7.81 7.01
C ASN A 53 -2.13 -7.48 7.42
N PHE A 54 -2.64 -6.31 7.02
CA PHE A 54 -4.04 -5.95 7.20
C PHE A 54 -4.83 -6.89 6.28
N ARG A 55 -5.04 -8.12 6.76
CA ARG A 55 -6.14 -8.94 6.29
C ARG A 55 -7.36 -8.11 6.61
N LEU A 56 -8.03 -7.61 5.58
CA LEU A 56 -9.41 -7.19 5.75
C LEU A 56 -10.15 -8.45 6.21
N ASP A 57 -10.33 -8.58 7.51
CA ASP A 57 -11.32 -9.51 8.02
C ASP A 57 -12.63 -9.12 7.33
N PRO A 58 -13.35 -10.08 6.72
CA PRO A 58 -14.60 -9.77 6.06
C PRO A 58 -15.51 -9.09 7.08
N LEU A 59 -15.93 -7.86 6.74
CA LEU A 59 -16.86 -7.10 7.57
C LEU A 59 -18.09 -7.98 7.83
N PRO A 60 -18.61 -8.03 9.07
CA PRO A 60 -19.78 -8.84 9.37
C PRO A 60 -20.94 -8.34 8.51
N VAL A 61 -21.40 -9.21 7.60
CA VAL A 61 -22.61 -8.97 6.83
C VAL A 61 -23.79 -9.08 7.82
N PRO A 62 -24.67 -8.08 7.92
CA PRO A 62 -25.87 -8.18 8.73
C PRO A 62 -26.64 -9.45 8.37
N ARG A 63 -26.94 -10.30 9.37
CA ARG A 63 -27.66 -11.57 9.17
C ARG A 63 -29.17 -11.40 9.05
N HIS A 64 -29.68 -10.20 9.34
CA HIS A 64 -31.08 -9.86 9.26
C HIS A 64 -31.15 -8.51 8.56
N ASP A 65 -31.81 -8.50 7.41
CA ASP A 65 -32.45 -7.28 6.94
C ASP A 65 -33.48 -6.92 8.00
N MET A 66 -33.30 -5.76 8.64
CA MET A 66 -34.37 -5.16 9.40
C MET A 66 -35.43 -4.84 8.35
N VAL A 67 -36.39 -5.75 8.18
CA VAL A 67 -37.61 -5.47 7.42
C VAL A 67 -38.18 -4.19 8.01
N ASP A 68 -38.25 -3.14 7.19
CA ASP A 68 -38.87 -1.88 7.54
C ASP A 68 -40.34 -2.17 7.85
N VAL A 69 -40.66 -2.40 9.14
CA VAL A 69 -41.99 -2.79 9.65
C VAL A 69 -42.98 -1.62 9.58
N ASP A 70 -42.59 -0.50 8.98
CA ASP A 70 -43.35 0.74 8.93
C ASP A 70 -43.97 1.05 7.55
N HIS A 71 -43.75 0.22 6.54
CA HIS A 71 -44.48 0.34 5.27
C HIS A 71 -45.80 -0.44 5.32
N VAL A 72 -46.77 0.17 5.99
CA VAL A 72 -48.19 -0.16 5.82
C VAL A 72 -48.59 0.41 4.45
N ASP A 73 -48.71 -0.45 3.45
CA ASP A 73 -49.38 -0.08 2.19
C ASP A 73 -50.85 0.25 2.53
N ASP A 74 -51.26 1.49 2.24
CA ASP A 74 -52.67 1.96 2.27
C ASP A 74 -53.46 1.36 1.09
#